data_AF-R7C602-F1
#
_entry.id   AF-R7C602-F1
#
_cell.length_a   1.000
_cell.length_b   1.000
_cell.length_c   1.000
_cell.angle_alpha   90.00
_cell.angle_beta   90.00
_cell.angle_gamma   90.00
#
_symmetry.space_group_name_H-M   'P 1'
#
loop_
_entity.id
_entity.type
_entity.pdbx_description
1 polymer ?
#
loop_
_entity_poly.entity_id
_entity_poly.type
_entity_poly.pdbx_seq_one_letter_code
_entity_poly.pdbx_strand_id
1 'polypeptide(L)'
;MYVLSETARKNNERIIGLTCDKLAKMSAIEEKNWIEKRIGKKLTFSSKTKKGIAGRGNPLLSRRKIRTLEDLDKKSKKYIGI
;
A
#
# COMPACT_ATOMS: atom_id res chain seq x y z
N MET A 1 8.56 19.02 8.62
CA MET A 1 8.04 18.92 7.23
C MET A 1 9.17 18.38 6.37
N TYR A 2 9.02 17.25 5.70
CA TYR A 2 10.10 16.69 4.88
C TYR A 2 10.20 17.48 3.57
N VAL A 3 11.35 18.11 3.33
CA VAL A 3 11.62 18.84 2.08
C VAL A 3 12.31 17.85 1.13
N LEU A 4 11.70 17.63 -0.04
CA LEU A 4 12.32 16.87 -1.11
C LEU A 4 13.52 17.66 -1.66
N SER A 5 14.69 17.02 -1.78
CA SER A 5 15.82 17.62 -2.49
C SER A 5 15.41 17.98 -3.92
N GLU A 6 15.92 19.09 -4.46
CA GLU A 6 15.58 19.54 -5.81
C GLU A 6 15.87 18.48 -6.89
N THR A 7 16.94 17.71 -6.72
CA THR A 7 17.32 16.60 -7.61
C THR A 7 16.28 15.49 -7.59
N ALA A 8 15.82 15.06 -6.41
CA ALA A 8 14.73 14.10 -6.28
C ALA A 8 13.43 14.63 -6.89
N ARG A 9 13.11 15.92 -6.68
CA ARG A 9 11.91 16.55 -7.27
C ARG A 9 11.96 16.47 -8.80
N LYS A 10 13.04 16.94 -9.43
CA LYS A 10 13.22 16.91 -10.89
C LYS A 10 13.16 15.50 -11.46
N ASN A 11 13.80 14.53 -10.80
CA ASN A 11 13.79 13.14 -11.24
C ASN A 11 12.38 12.53 -11.18
N ASN A 12 11.65 12.79 -10.10
CA ASN A 12 10.28 12.32 -9.95
C ASN A 12 9.35 12.95 -10.99
N GLU A 13 9.44 14.26 -11.22
CA GLU A 13 8.64 14.95 -12.24
C GLU A 13 8.92 14.41 -13.65
N ARG A 14 10.19 14.09 -13.96
CA ARG A 14 10.59 13.48 -15.23
C ARG A 14 10.00 12.08 -15.42
N ILE A 15 10.00 11.25 -14.38
CA ILE A 15 9.48 9.87 -14.45
C ILE A 15 7.95 9.85 -14.47
N ILE A 16 7.33 10.70 -13.65
CA ILE A 16 5.87 10.74 -13.51
C ILE A 16 5.23 11.46 -14.70
N GLY A 17 5.91 12.46 -15.29
CA GLY A 17 5.35 13.30 -16.34
C GLY A 17 4.35 14.33 -15.82
N LEU A 18 4.35 14.59 -14.51
CA LEU A 18 3.56 15.62 -13.82
C LEU A 18 4.46 16.35 -12.84
N THR A 19 4.16 17.63 -12.59
CA THR A 19 4.82 18.38 -11.52
C THR A 19 4.36 17.90 -10.14
N CYS A 20 5.24 17.96 -9.16
CA CYS A 20 4.92 17.57 -7.78
C CYS A 20 3.78 18.44 -7.21
N ASP A 21 3.72 19.72 -7.59
CA ASP A 21 2.68 20.65 -7.15
C ASP A 21 1.30 20.28 -7.71
N LYS A 22 1.25 19.75 -8.93
CA LYS A 22 0.01 19.30 -9.56
C LYS A 22 -0.48 18.02 -8.89
N LEU A 23 0.42 17.06 -8.63
CA LEU A 23 0.11 15.85 -7.87
C LEU A 23 -0.44 16.18 -6.47
N ALA A 24 0.20 17.13 -5.76
CA ALA A 24 -0.21 17.51 -4.41
C ALA A 24 -1.62 18.14 -4.34
N LYS A 25 -2.12 18.70 -5.45
CA LYS A 25 -3.43 19.33 -5.55
C LYS A 25 -4.52 18.39 -6.08
N MET A 26 -4.17 17.20 -6.57
CA MET A 26 -5.15 16.25 -7.10
C MET A 26 -5.94 15.59 -5.98
N SER A 27 -7.24 15.43 -6.20
CA SER A 27 -8.05 14.56 -5.37
C SER A 27 -7.72 13.09 -5.63
N ALA A 28 -8.03 12.21 -4.66
CA ALA A 28 -7.78 10.77 -4.79
C ALA A 28 -8.48 10.14 -6.01
N ILE A 29 -9.64 10.68 -6.41
CA ILE A 29 -10.40 10.21 -7.58
C ILE A 29 -9.72 10.64 -8.88
N GLU A 30 -9.27 11.89 -8.96
CA GLU A 30 -8.54 12.39 -10.13
C GLU A 30 -7.21 11.67 -10.32
N GLU A 31 -6.48 11.43 -9.22
CA GLU A 31 -5.22 10.70 -9.24
C GLU A 31 -5.45 9.27 -9.77
N LYS A 32 -6.46 8.58 -9.24
CA LYS A 32 -6.82 7.23 -9.70
C LYS A 32 -7.13 7.22 -11.21
N ASN A 33 -7.99 8.12 -11.66
CA ASN A 33 -8.38 8.19 -13.07
C ASN A 33 -7.18 8.48 -13.99
N TRP A 34 -6.27 9.37 -13.56
CA TRP A 34 -5.07 9.68 -14.31
C TRP A 34 -4.13 8.47 -14.42
N ILE A 35 -3.90 7.75 -13.32
CA ILE A 35 -3.05 6.54 -13.31
C ILE A 35 -3.68 5.45 -14.19
N GLU A 36 -4.98 5.20 -14.06
CA GLU A 36 -5.68 4.18 -14.86
C GLU A 36 -5.62 4.50 -16.36
N LYS A 37 -5.77 5.79 -16.73
CA LYS A 37 -5.61 6.25 -18.12
C LYS A 37 -4.18 6.06 -18.63
N ARG A 38 -3.17 6.30 -17.78
CA ARG A 38 -1.75 6.16 -18.14
C ARG A 38 -1.33 4.70 -18.33
N ILE A 39 -1.82 3.79 -17.47
CA ILE A 39 -1.47 2.36 -17.49
C ILE A 39 -2.36 1.58 -18.48
N GLY A 40 -3.54 2.11 -18.82
CA GLY A 40 -4.55 1.43 -19.64
C GLY A 40 -5.22 0.25 -18.92
N LYS A 41 -5.15 0.20 -17.59
CA LYS A 41 -5.71 -0.88 -16.75
C LYS A 41 -6.29 -0.29 -15.47
N LYS A 42 -7.35 -0.93 -14.96
CA LYS A 42 -7.93 -0.58 -13.66
C LYS A 42 -6.95 -0.88 -12.52
N LEU A 43 -6.83 0.04 -11.58
CA LEU A 43 -6.05 -0.15 -10.37
C LEU A 43 -6.77 -1.17 -9.49
N THR A 44 -6.13 -2.32 -9.29
CA THR A 44 -6.63 -3.38 -8.42
C THR A 44 -5.61 -3.62 -7.31
N PHE A 45 -6.09 -3.69 -6.07
CA PHE A 45 -5.24 -4.10 -4.97
C PHE A 45 -4.95 -5.59 -5.10
N SER A 46 -3.66 -5.96 -5.02
CA SER A 46 -3.30 -7.36 -4.95
C SER A 46 -3.80 -7.94 -3.64
N SER A 47 -4.59 -9.01 -3.71
CA SER A 47 -4.99 -9.79 -2.53
C SER A 47 -3.86 -10.62 -1.94
N LYS A 48 -2.73 -10.75 -2.66
CA LYS A 48 -1.56 -11.50 -2.21
C LYS A 48 -0.70 -10.63 -1.29
N THR A 49 -0.61 -11.00 -0.02
CA THR A 49 0.33 -10.39 0.92
C THR A 49 1.78 -10.62 0.44
N LYS A 50 2.53 -9.55 0.14
CA LYS A 50 3.97 -9.66 -0.16
C LYS A 50 4.68 -10.20 1.09
N LYS A 51 5.37 -11.35 0.95
CA LYS A 51 6.11 -12.01 2.05
C LYS A 51 7.11 -11.08 2.76
N GLY A 52 7.67 -10.09 2.05
CA GLY A 52 8.59 -9.09 2.63
C GLY A 52 7.94 -8.03 3.53
N ILE A 53 6.61 -7.88 3.51
CA ILE A 53 5.90 -6.94 4.41
C ILE A 53 5.80 -7.52 5.83
N ALA A 54 5.83 -8.85 5.98
CA ALA A 54 5.91 -9.50 7.28
C ALA A 54 7.20 -9.12 8.05
N GLY A 55 8.25 -8.65 7.35
CA GLY A 55 9.49 -8.19 7.98
C GLY A 55 9.51 -6.72 8.41
N ARG A 56 8.61 -5.87 7.91
CA ARG A 56 8.66 -4.40 8.07
C ARG A 56 7.58 -3.83 9.00
N GLY A 57 7.16 -4.61 9.99
CA GLY A 57 6.19 -4.21 11.00
C GLY A 57 6.49 -4.88 12.35
N ASN A 58 5.59 -4.70 13.33
CA ASN A 58 5.73 -5.33 14.64
C ASN A 58 5.95 -6.85 14.48
N PRO A 59 7.10 -7.40 14.92
CA PRO A 59 7.44 -8.82 14.81
C PRO A 59 6.37 -9.74 15.41
N LEU A 60 5.58 -9.24 16.36
CA LEU A 60 4.50 -9.98 16.99
C LEU A 60 3.26 -10.07 16.09
N LEU A 61 2.96 -9.07 15.26
CA LEU A 61 1.88 -9.14 14.28
C LEU A 61 2.28 -10.05 13.12
N SER A 62 3.52 -9.95 12.65
CA SER A 62 4.01 -10.78 11.54
C SER A 62 4.15 -12.26 11.89
N ARG A 63 4.58 -12.57 13.13
CA ARG A 63 4.57 -13.93 13.67
C ARG A 63 3.19 -14.40 14.12
N ARG A 64 2.15 -13.58 13.95
CA ARG A 64 0.78 -13.84 14.44
C ARG A 64 0.78 -14.23 15.91
N LYS A 65 1.57 -13.55 16.75
CA LYS A 65 1.52 -13.67 18.21
C LYS A 65 0.48 -12.72 18.81
N ILE A 66 0.25 -11.56 18.18
CA ILE A 66 -0.89 -10.68 18.47
C ILE A 66 -1.97 -10.98 17.42
N ARG A 67 -3.16 -11.36 17.86
CA ARG A 67 -4.33 -11.71 17.03
C ARG A 67 -5.60 -11.14 17.67
N THR A 68 -6.64 -10.93 16.87
CA THR A 68 -7.98 -10.67 17.39
C THR A 68 -8.61 -11.96 17.91
N LEU A 69 -9.62 -11.84 18.78
CA LEU A 69 -10.39 -12.99 19.27
C LEU A 69 -11.04 -13.77 18.12
N GLU A 70 -11.52 -13.09 17.08
CA GLU A 70 -12.08 -13.71 15.88
C GLU A 70 -11.06 -14.59 15.12
N ASP A 71 -9.80 -14.16 15.03
CA ASP A 71 -8.73 -14.93 14.37
C ASP A 71 -8.31 -16.15 15.18
N LEU A 72 -8.43 -16.08 16.52
CA LEU A 72 -8.30 -17.24 17.39
C LEU A 72 -9.44 -18.21 17.15
N ASP A 73 -10.69 -17.73 17.18
CA ASP A 73 -11.89 -18.55 17.01
C ASP A 73 -11.92 -19.30 15.67
N LYS A 74 -11.57 -18.62 14.57
CA LYS A 74 -11.43 -19.27 13.24
C LYS A 74 -10.35 -20.36 13.23
N LYS A 75 -9.27 -20.19 14.00
CA LYS A 75 -8.20 -21.18 14.06
C LYS A 75 -8.61 -22.35 14.97
N SER A 76 -9.28 -22.09 16.08
CA SER A 76 -9.88 -23.11 16.95
C SER A 76 -10.83 -24.00 16.16
N LYS A 77 -11.77 -23.40 15.41
CA LYS A 77 -12.69 -24.12 14.51
C LYS A 77 -11.97 -25.01 13.52
N LYS A 78 -10.89 -24.50 12.93
CA LYS A 78 -10.14 -25.21 11.89
C LYS A 78 -9.34 -26.42 12.42
N TYR A 79 -8.79 -26.36 13.62
CA TYR A 79 -7.87 -27.38 14.14
C TYR A 79 -8.46 -28.24 15.26
N ILE A 80 -9.46 -27.73 15.97
CA ILE A 80 -10.09 -28.37 17.13
C ILE A 80 -11.56 -28.74 16.81
N GLY A 81 -12.16 -28.14 15.77
CA GLY A 81 -13.50 -28.53 15.29
C GLY A 81 -14.65 -27.98 16.14
N ILE A 82 -14.40 -27.01 17.02
CA ILE A 82 -15.40 -26.25 17.79
C ILE A 82 -15.42 -24.82 17.27
#